data_AF-A0A2V9B0H8-F1
#
_entry.id   AF-A0A2V9B0H8-F1
#
_cell.length_a   1.000
_cell.length_b   1.000
_cell.length_c   1.000
_cell.angle_alpha   90.00
_cell.angle_beta   90.00
_cell.angle_gamma   90.00
#
_symmetry.space_group_name_H-M   'P 1'
#
loop_
_entity.id
_entity.type
_entity.pdbx_description
1 polymer ?
#
loop_
_entity_poly.entity_id
_entity_poly.type
_entity_poly.pdbx_seq_one_letter_code
_entity_poly.pdbx_strand_id
1 'polypeptide(L)'
;MNIQKNPPLIEDLRNHSAEQLAELRLLLEVGAPSRPDPRRPGFYEVEGLSHIYYIFRYPTGTKVLLLGIWEKDPVAQMVSCTCPAA
;
A
#
# COMPACT_ATOMS: atom_id res chain seq x y z
N MET A 1 1.78 21.25 -13.80
CA MET A 1 2.56 21.23 -12.55
C MET A 1 3.55 20.07 -12.67
N ASN A 2 4.85 20.35 -12.79
CA ASN A 2 5.86 19.29 -12.75
C ASN A 2 6.02 18.84 -11.29
N ILE A 3 5.26 17.83 -10.89
CA ILE A 3 5.56 17.10 -9.67
C ILE A 3 6.87 16.38 -9.96
N GLN A 4 7.99 16.92 -9.47
CA GLN A 4 9.23 16.18 -9.43
C GLN A 4 8.93 14.91 -8.61
N LYS A 5 8.86 13.77 -9.30
CA LYS A 5 8.68 12.45 -8.71
C LYS A 5 9.96 12.08 -7.97
N ASN A 6 10.26 12.79 -6.90
CA ASN A 6 11.19 12.25 -5.93
C ASN A 6 10.54 10.97 -5.39
N PRO A 7 11.30 9.86 -5.32
CA PRO A 7 10.76 8.62 -4.81
C PRO A 7 10.21 8.88 -3.40
N PRO A 8 9.00 8.37 -3.09
CA PRO A 8 8.36 8.66 -1.82
C PRO A 8 9.25 8.20 -0.67
N LEU A 9 9.48 9.09 0.29
CA LEU A 9 10.20 8.77 1.51
C LEU A 9 9.29 7.90 2.38
N ILE A 10 9.73 6.68 2.65
CA ILE A 10 9.02 5.75 3.54
C ILE A 10 9.52 5.96 4.97
N GLU A 11 8.61 6.38 5.84
CA GLU A 11 8.81 6.41 7.28
C GLU A 11 8.31 5.06 7.85
N ASP A 12 9.17 4.40 8.62
CA ASP A 12 8.84 3.15 9.30
C ASP A 12 9.00 3.32 10.81
N LEU A 13 7.92 3.06 11.55
CA LEU A 13 7.88 3.18 13.01
C LEU A 13 8.00 1.84 13.73
N ARG A 14 8.01 0.71 13.02
CA ARG A 14 7.88 -0.63 13.61
C ARG A 14 9.03 -1.59 13.30
N ASN A 15 10.16 -1.08 12.79
CA ASN A 15 11.36 -1.87 12.45
C ASN A 15 11.03 -3.06 11.52
N HIS A 16 10.36 -2.81 10.41
CA HIS A 16 10.15 -3.79 9.36
C HIS A 16 11.46 -4.15 8.66
N SER A 17 11.47 -5.28 7.96
CA SER A 17 12.69 -5.75 7.28
C SER A 17 13.04 -4.85 6.08
N ALA A 18 14.32 -4.81 5.72
CA ALA A 18 14.77 -4.02 4.58
C ALA A 18 14.13 -4.49 3.26
N GLU A 19 13.86 -5.80 3.13
CA GLU A 19 13.18 -6.39 1.99
C GLU A 19 11.74 -5.90 1.88
N GLN A 20 11.02 -5.83 2.99
CA GLN A 20 9.64 -5.33 3.03
C GLN A 20 9.56 -3.85 2.63
N LEU A 21 10.51 -3.04 3.10
CA LEU A 21 10.60 -1.63 2.73
C LEU A 21 11.00 -1.43 1.26
N ALA A 22 11.89 -2.28 0.74
CA ALA A 22 12.29 -2.25 -0.66
C ALA A 22 11.14 -2.64 -1.60
N GLU A 23 10.37 -3.68 -1.26
CA GLU A 23 9.15 -4.05 -1.99
C GLU A 23 8.14 -2.90 -1.99
N LEU A 24 7.83 -2.34 -0.83
CA LEU A 24 6.88 -1.21 -0.73
C LEU A 24 7.34 -0.01 -1.56
N ARG A 25 8.64 0.31 -1.55
CA ARG A 25 9.19 1.39 -2.36
C ARG A 25 8.98 1.14 -3.85
N LEU A 26 9.28 -0.06 -4.32
CA LEU A 26 9.05 -0.44 -5.71
C LEU A 26 7.57 -0.32 -6.08
N LEU A 27 6.67 -0.83 -5.23
CA LEU A 27 5.22 -0.74 -5.43
C LEU A 27 4.74 0.71 -5.56
N LEU A 28 5.26 1.61 -4.73
CA LEU A 28 4.92 3.03 -4.81
C LEU A 28 5.52 3.71 -6.05
N GLU A 29 6.73 3.36 -6.46
CA GLU A 29 7.39 3.90 -7.65
C GLU A 29 6.68 3.50 -8.95
N VAL A 30 6.22 2.24 -9.06
CA VAL A 30 5.47 1.75 -10.23
C VAL A 30 3.99 2.17 -10.22
N GLY A 31 3.51 2.74 -9.11
CA GLY A 31 2.11 3.14 -8.97
C GLY A 31 1.17 1.93 -8.84
N ALA A 32 1.58 0.92 -8.07
CA ALA A 32 0.78 -0.27 -7.81
C ALA A 32 -0.64 0.08 -7.32
N PRO A 33 -1.64 -0.77 -7.62
CA PRO A 33 -3.00 -0.57 -7.15
C PRO A 33 -3.03 -0.38 -5.63
N SER A 34 -3.70 0.67 -5.20
CA SER A 34 -3.90 0.97 -3.78
C SER A 34 -5.37 1.19 -3.48
N ARG A 35 -5.90 0.49 -2.48
CA ARG A 35 -7.27 0.63 -2.02
C ARG A 35 -7.35 1.69 -0.93
N PRO A 36 -8.15 2.76 -1.09
CA PRO A 36 -8.34 3.74 -0.03
C PRO A 36 -9.13 3.15 1.14
N ASP A 37 -8.77 3.52 2.37
CA ASP A 37 -9.57 3.23 3.56
C ASP A 37 -10.80 4.16 3.56
N PRO A 38 -12.03 3.62 3.44
CA PRO A 38 -13.24 4.43 3.36
C PRO A 38 -13.54 5.21 4.64
N ARG A 39 -12.96 4.82 5.77
CA ARG A 39 -13.18 5.45 7.08
C ARG A 39 -12.10 6.47 7.44
N ARG A 40 -10.92 6.39 6.81
CA ARG A 40 -9.75 7.19 7.19
C ARG A 40 -9.11 7.84 5.96
N PRO A 41 -9.41 9.12 5.67
CA PRO A 41 -8.79 9.83 4.56
C PRO A 41 -7.27 9.82 4.64
N GLY A 42 -6.61 9.57 3.51
CA GLY A 42 -5.15 9.51 3.43
C GLY A 42 -4.54 8.15 3.78
N PHE A 43 -5.35 7.19 4.24
CA PHE A 43 -4.90 5.81 4.50
C PHE A 43 -5.25 4.89 3.33
N TYR A 44 -4.34 3.98 3.02
CA TYR A 44 -4.44 3.09 1.88
C TYR A 44 -3.86 1.72 2.20
N GLU A 45 -4.40 0.70 1.55
CA GLU A 45 -3.80 -0.62 1.43
C GLU A 45 -3.12 -0.71 0.07
N VAL A 46 -1.84 -1.06 0.03
CA VAL A 46 -1.08 -1.34 -1.20
C VAL A 46 -0.87 -2.84 -1.29
N GLU A 47 -1.31 -3.42 -2.40
CA GLU A 47 -1.15 -4.85 -2.62
C GLU A 47 0.23 -5.15 -3.19
N GLY A 48 1.03 -5.91 -2.44
CA GLY A 48 2.25 -6.55 -2.90
C GLY A 48 2.00 -7.97 -3.40
N LEU A 49 3.09 -8.71 -3.58
CA LEU A 49 3.03 -10.09 -4.08
C LEU A 49 2.48 -11.04 -3.01
N SER A 50 3.10 -11.04 -1.82
CA SER A 50 2.73 -11.91 -0.70
C SER A 50 2.19 -11.13 0.49
N HIS A 51 2.29 -9.81 0.48
CA HIS A 51 1.92 -8.95 1.59
C HIS A 51 1.01 -7.81 1.14
N ILE A 52 0.20 -7.33 2.07
CA ILE A 52 -0.55 -6.09 1.94
C ILE A 52 0.05 -5.08 2.91
N TYR A 53 0.33 -3.89 2.42
CA TYR A 53 0.95 -2.81 3.17
C TYR A 53 -0.09 -1.74 3.49
N TYR A 54 -0.33 -1.48 4.77
CA TYR A 54 -1.17 -0.37 5.20
C TYR A 54 -0.32 0.86 5.42
N ILE A 55 -0.62 1.89 4.63
CA ILE A 55 0.15 3.12 4.59
C ILE A 55 -0.72 4.34 4.82
N PHE A 56 -0.09 5.39 5.31
CA PHE A 56 -0.64 6.74 5.28
C PHE A 56 0.17 7.60 4.31
N ARG A 57 -0.50 8.27 3.39
CA ARG A 57 0.12 9.24 2.47
C ARG A 57 -0.06 10.63 3.04
N TYR A 58 1.05 11.32 3.28
CA TYR A 58 0.98 12.71 3.71
C TYR A 58 0.39 13.59 2.59
N PRO A 59 -0.34 14.68 2.92
CA PRO A 59 -0.99 15.54 1.92
C PRO A 59 -0.04 16.11 0.85
N THR A 60 1.24 16.25 1.16
CA THR A 60 2.27 16.70 0.22
C THR A 60 2.64 15.65 -0.84
N GLY A 61 2.25 14.39 -0.64
CA GLY A 61 2.52 13.26 -1.54
C GLY A 61 3.98 12.79 -1.56
N THR A 62 4.89 13.51 -0.90
CA THR A 62 6.33 13.21 -0.92
C THR A 62 6.73 12.14 0.11
N LYS A 63 5.90 11.98 1.15
CA LYS A 63 6.16 11.07 2.26
C LYS A 63 5.03 10.07 2.40
N VAL A 64 5.40 8.85 2.79
CA VAL A 64 4.50 7.76 3.11
C VAL A 64 4.93 7.16 4.43
N LEU A 65 3.97 6.94 5.32
CA LEU A 65 4.19 6.26 6.59
C LEU A 65 3.69 4.83 6.48
N LEU A 66 4.56 3.84 6.75
CA LEU A 66 4.17 2.45 6.87
C LEU A 66 3.66 2.16 8.28
N LEU A 67 2.41 1.67 8.37
CA LEU A 67 1.72 1.42 9.63
C LEU A 67 1.65 -0.06 9.98
N GLY A 68 1.54 -0.92 8.97
CA GLY A 68 1.46 -2.36 9.17
C GLY A 68 1.56 -3.16 7.88
N ILE A 69 1.85 -4.44 8.05
CA ILE A 69 1.98 -5.44 7.00
C ILE A 69 1.21 -6.68 7.45
N TRP A 70 0.46 -7.29 6.54
CA TRP A 70 -0.09 -8.63 6.74
C TRP A 70 0.07 -9.47 5.48
N GLU A 71 0.04 -10.78 5.65
CA GLU A 71 0.07 -11.73 4.54
C GLU A 71 -1.20 -11.61 3.70
N LYS A 72 -1.02 -11.67 2.38
CA LYS A 72 -2.12 -11.69 1.44
C LYS A 72 -2.73 -13.08 1.45
N ASP A 73 -3.95 -13.21 1.97
CA ASP A 73 -4.68 -14.48 1.95
C ASP A 73 -5.16 -14.78 0.51
N PRO A 74 -4.68 -15.86 -0.14
CA PRO A 74 -5.10 -16.23 -1.49
C PRO A 74 -6.59 -16.63 -1.55
N VAL A 75 -7.18 -17.08 -0.44
CA VAL A 75 -8.58 -17.55 -0.39
C VAL A 75 -9.54 -16.37 -0.39
N ALA A 76 -9.22 -15.27 0.28
CA ALA A 76 -10.05 -14.06 0.31
C ALA A 76 -10.23 -13.43 -1.09
N GLN A 77 -9.25 -13.61 -1.98
CA GLN A 77 -9.30 -13.08 -3.35
C GLN A 77 -10.30 -13.86 -4.23
N MET A 78 -10.44 -15.17 -4.01
CA MET A 78 -11.36 -16.03 -4.78
C MET A 78 -12.84 -15.75 -4.51
N VAL A 79 -13.20 -15.31 -3.29
CA VAL A 79 -14.61 -15.09 -2.91
C VAL A 79 -15.21 -13.84 -3.58
N SER A 80 -14.39 -12.86 -3.98
CA SER A 80 -14.90 -11.65 -4.63
C SER A 80 -15.43 -11.87 -6.06
N CYS A 81 -15.11 -13.01 -6.67
CA CYS A 81 -15.52 -13.35 -8.04
C CYS A 81 -16.82 -14.17 -8.12
N THR A 82 -17.42 -14.55 -7.00
CA THR A 82 -18.62 -15.40 -6.96
C THR A 82 -19.82 -14.69 -6.34
N CYS A 83 -20.28 -13.61 -6.98
CA CYS A 83 -21.67 -13.21 -6.87
C CYS A 83 -22.18 -12.81 -8.27
N PRO A 84 -22.75 -13.73 -9.07
CA PRO A 84 -23.73 -13.30 -10.04
C PRO A 84 -24.90 -12.74 -9.23
N ALA A 85 -25.13 -11.42 -9.34
CA ALA A 85 -26.36 -10.83 -8.83
C ALA A 85 -27.53 -11.56 -9.50
N ALA A 86 -28.30 -12.30 -8.69
CA ALA A 86 -29.55 -12.92 -9.09
C ALA A 86 -30.70 -11.95 -8.89
#